data_AF-A0A6G2UWP1-F1
#
_entry.id   AF-A0A6G2UWP1-F1
#
_cell.length_a   1.000
_cell.length_b   1.000
_cell.length_c   1.000
_cell.angle_alpha   90.00
_cell.angle_beta   90.00
_cell.angle_gamma   90.00
#
_symmetry.space_group_name_H-M   'P 1'
#
loop_
_entity.id
_entity.type
_entity.pdbx_description
1 polymer ?
#
loop_
_entity_poly.entity_id
_entity_poly.type
_entity_poly.pdbx_seq_one_letter_code
_entity_poly.pdbx_strand_id
1 'polypeptide(L)'
;LATALGDPSAAVRAAVAASLRELVEVLPPSPELRTPLVTALSSADAVVRAAALDTLRALRLGDAELYAGTLGDPDLGVRVETVRALVSVDAVEALSRAADDPAREVRVAVAKGLAAVHSP
;
A
#
# COMPACT_ATOMS: atom_id res chain seq x y z
N LEU A 1 14.82 10.39 1.11
CA LEU A 1 13.49 10.66 0.51
C LEU A 1 12.37 10.07 1.36
N ALA A 2 12.28 8.75 1.53
CA ALA A 2 11.18 8.12 2.27
C ALA A 2 10.98 8.61 3.73
N THR A 3 12.04 9.01 4.43
CA THR A 3 11.95 9.64 5.76
C THR A 3 11.12 10.92 5.78
N ALA A 4 11.08 11.68 4.67
CA ALA A 4 10.30 12.91 4.55
C ALA A 4 8.79 12.67 4.37
N LEU A 5 8.33 11.42 4.32
CA LEU A 5 6.91 11.09 4.48
C LEU A 5 6.38 11.43 5.87
N GLY A 6 7.26 11.61 6.87
CA GLY A 6 6.92 12.10 8.20
C GLY A 6 7.05 13.62 8.38
N ASP A 7 7.26 14.38 7.30
CA ASP A 7 7.46 15.83 7.41
C ASP A 7 6.20 16.52 7.97
N PRO A 8 6.34 17.52 8.88
CA PRO A 8 5.21 18.26 9.41
C PRO A 8 4.39 18.96 8.31
N SER A 9 5.02 19.37 7.22
CA SER A 9 4.37 20.01 6.08
C SER A 9 3.66 18.99 5.20
N ALA A 10 2.34 19.14 5.06
CA ALA A 10 1.54 18.33 4.14
C ALA A 10 2.00 18.45 2.69
N ALA A 11 2.46 19.65 2.28
CA ALA A 11 2.99 19.86 0.93
C ALA A 11 4.27 19.07 0.69
N VAL A 12 5.17 18.98 1.69
CA VAL A 12 6.40 18.18 1.59
C VAL A 12 6.05 16.70 1.50
N ARG A 13 5.16 16.21 2.38
CA ARG A 13 4.72 14.81 2.33
C ARG A 13 4.10 14.44 0.98
N ALA A 14 3.25 15.31 0.42
CA ALA A 14 2.65 15.10 -0.89
C ALA A 14 3.69 15.07 -2.02
N ALA A 15 4.65 15.99 -2.02
CA ALA A 15 5.74 16.01 -2.99
C ALA A 15 6.59 14.73 -2.90
N VAL A 16 6.92 14.28 -1.70
CA VAL A 16 7.68 13.04 -1.47
C VAL A 16 6.92 11.81 -1.95
N ALA A 17 5.61 11.73 -1.65
CA ALA A 17 4.75 10.65 -2.13
C ALA A 17 4.70 10.59 -3.67
N ALA A 18 4.59 11.74 -4.33
CA ALA A 18 4.63 11.83 -5.79
C ALA A 18 6.00 11.38 -6.33
N SER A 19 7.10 11.90 -5.78
CA SER A 19 8.45 11.53 -6.20
C SER A 19 8.74 10.03 -6.02
N LEU A 20 8.26 9.41 -4.93
CA LEU A 20 8.42 7.97 -4.72
C LEU A 20 7.70 7.17 -5.81
N ARG A 21 6.49 7.57 -6.19
CA ARG A 21 5.74 6.92 -7.27
C ARG A 21 6.42 7.07 -8.63
N GLU A 22 6.97 8.25 -8.93
CA GLU A 22 7.70 8.50 -10.17
C GLU A 22 9.01 7.71 -10.27
N LEU A 23 9.70 7.53 -9.14
CA LEU A 23 11.02 6.91 -9.10
C LEU A 23 10.98 5.40 -8.80
N VAL A 24 9.81 4.82 -8.54
CA VAL A 24 9.71 3.46 -7.98
C VAL A 24 10.36 2.39 -8.86
N GLU A 25 10.39 2.57 -10.17
CA GLU A 25 11.00 1.62 -11.11
C GLU A 25 12.54 1.65 -11.10
N VAL A 26 13.15 2.73 -10.60
CA VAL A 26 14.60 2.94 -10.56
C VAL A 26 15.17 2.94 -9.15
N LEU A 27 14.32 2.98 -8.12
CA LEU A 27 14.75 2.92 -6.72
C LEU A 27 15.22 1.51 -6.37
N PRO A 28 16.48 1.33 -5.92
CA PRO A 28 16.93 0.02 -5.48
C PRO A 28 16.21 -0.36 -4.17
N PRO A 29 15.62 -1.57 -4.07
CA PRO A 29 15.00 -2.01 -2.83
C PRO A 29 16.06 -2.14 -1.73
N SER A 30 15.80 -1.56 -0.55
CA SER A 30 16.72 -1.64 0.59
C SER A 30 16.00 -1.59 1.94
N PRO A 31 16.60 -2.12 3.01
CA PRO A 31 16.06 -1.99 4.38
C PRO A 31 15.88 -0.54 4.84
N GLU A 32 16.75 0.35 4.40
CA GLU A 32 16.73 1.79 4.71
C GLU A 32 15.55 2.50 4.04
N LEU A 33 15.08 2.00 2.90
CA LEU A 33 13.81 2.44 2.30
C LEU A 33 12.60 1.79 2.98
N ARG A 34 12.69 0.50 3.30
CA ARG A 34 11.59 -0.26 3.92
C ARG A 34 11.15 0.36 5.24
N THR A 35 12.08 0.67 6.13
CA THR A 35 11.78 1.14 7.49
C THR A 35 10.90 2.40 7.51
N PRO A 36 11.26 3.52 6.86
CA PRO A 36 10.42 4.71 6.83
C PRO A 36 9.09 4.49 6.11
N LEU A 37 9.02 3.62 5.09
CA LEU A 37 7.77 3.28 4.42
C LEU A 37 6.81 2.50 5.34
N VAL A 38 7.32 1.54 6.11
CA VAL A 38 6.51 0.83 7.12
C VAL A 38 6.00 1.80 8.18
N THR A 39 6.84 2.70 8.68
CA THR A 39 6.41 3.75 9.62
C THR A 39 5.33 4.66 9.02
N ALA A 40 5.42 4.98 7.73
CA ALA A 40 4.46 5.83 7.03
C ALA A 40 3.06 5.20 6.90
N LEU A 41 2.90 3.88 7.08
CA LEU A 41 1.59 3.23 7.14
C LEU A 41 0.75 3.69 8.34
N SER A 42 1.38 4.25 9.39
CA SER A 42 0.68 4.82 10.55
C SER A 42 0.49 6.35 10.45
N SER A 43 0.78 6.95 9.29
CA SER A 43 0.61 8.39 9.08
C SER A 43 -0.85 8.81 9.23
N ALA A 44 -1.10 10.01 9.79
CA ALA A 44 -2.43 10.61 9.80
C ALA A 44 -2.93 10.95 8.37
N ASP A 45 -2.01 11.08 7.41
CA ASP A 45 -2.27 11.47 6.04
C ASP A 45 -2.52 10.26 5.14
N ALA A 46 -3.72 10.14 4.56
CA ALA A 46 -4.10 9.02 3.71
C ALA A 46 -3.26 8.91 2.43
N VAL A 47 -2.82 10.04 1.87
CA VAL A 47 -1.96 10.06 0.67
C VAL A 47 -0.61 9.41 0.98
N VAL A 48 -0.08 9.67 2.17
CA VAL A 48 1.17 9.06 2.65
C VAL A 48 1.02 7.56 2.84
N ARG A 49 -0.06 7.11 3.49
CA ARG A 49 -0.31 5.67 3.68
C ARG A 49 -0.46 4.94 2.35
N ALA A 50 -1.22 5.50 1.41
CA ALA A 50 -1.40 4.93 0.07
C ALA A 50 -0.07 4.88 -0.72
N ALA A 51 0.73 5.95 -0.70
CA ALA A 51 2.03 5.97 -1.37
C ALA A 51 3.02 4.98 -0.75
N ALA A 52 2.98 4.79 0.56
CA ALA A 52 3.79 3.80 1.26
C ALA A 52 3.42 2.37 0.84
N LEU A 53 2.12 2.02 0.79
CA LEU A 53 1.65 0.72 0.31
C LEU A 53 2.09 0.45 -1.13
N ASP A 54 1.86 1.41 -2.03
CA ASP A 54 2.22 1.33 -3.44
C ASP A 54 3.73 1.12 -3.64
N THR A 55 4.56 1.88 -2.90
CA THR A 55 6.02 1.78 -2.97
C THR A 55 6.53 0.46 -2.39
N LEU A 56 6.01 0.03 -1.22
CA LEU A 56 6.36 -1.25 -0.60
C LEU A 56 6.02 -2.41 -1.55
N ARG A 57 4.86 -2.36 -2.19
CA ARG A 57 4.38 -3.35 -3.16
C ARG A 57 5.29 -3.41 -4.39
N ALA A 58 5.51 -2.27 -5.04
CA ALA A 58 6.31 -2.19 -6.26
C ALA A 58 7.76 -2.63 -6.05
N LEU A 59 8.35 -2.30 -4.90
CA LEU A 59 9.71 -2.69 -4.54
C LEU A 59 9.79 -4.08 -3.88
N ARG A 60 8.68 -4.80 -3.72
CA ARG A 60 8.58 -6.10 -3.04
C ARG A 60 9.19 -6.10 -1.63
N LEU A 61 8.92 -5.02 -0.87
CA LEU A 61 9.44 -4.79 0.49
C LEU A 61 8.42 -5.09 1.60
N GLY A 62 7.26 -5.65 1.26
CA GLY A 62 6.23 -6.05 2.22
C GLY A 62 5.76 -7.49 2.01
N ASP A 63 4.91 -7.94 2.92
CA ASP A 63 4.35 -9.29 2.98
C ASP A 63 2.85 -9.24 3.29
N ALA A 64 2.21 -10.41 3.29
CA ALA A 64 0.78 -10.54 3.52
C ALA A 64 0.33 -10.00 4.89
N GLU A 65 1.13 -10.22 5.95
CA GLU A 65 0.79 -9.77 7.31
C GLU A 65 0.80 -8.25 7.40
N LEU A 66 1.87 -7.63 6.89
CA LEU A 66 2.03 -6.18 6.85
C LEU A 66 0.86 -5.51 6.11
N TYR A 67 0.52 -6.01 4.92
CA TYR A 67 -0.56 -5.42 4.13
C TYR A 67 -1.93 -5.69 4.76
N ALA A 68 -2.18 -6.90 5.29
CA ALA A 68 -3.45 -7.23 5.94
C ALA A 68 -3.75 -6.33 7.15
N GLY A 69 -2.73 -5.83 7.84
CA GLY A 69 -2.87 -4.84 8.91
C GLY A 69 -3.53 -3.52 8.48
N THR A 70 -3.61 -3.24 7.18
CA THR A 70 -4.20 -1.99 6.63
C THR A 70 -5.59 -2.17 6.03
N LEU A 71 -6.19 -3.36 6.10
CA LEU A 71 -7.53 -3.64 5.55
C LEU A 71 -8.64 -2.81 6.19
N GLY A 72 -8.45 -2.37 7.43
CA GLY A 72 -9.40 -1.54 8.18
C GLY A 72 -9.18 -0.03 8.04
N ASP A 73 -8.35 0.43 7.10
CA ASP A 73 -8.04 1.85 6.97
C ASP A 73 -9.32 2.69 6.75
N PRO A 74 -9.49 3.83 7.44
CA PRO A 74 -10.68 4.67 7.26
C PRO A 74 -10.81 5.23 5.83
N ASP A 75 -9.70 5.42 5.12
CA ASP A 75 -9.69 5.94 3.77
C ASP A 75 -9.86 4.84 2.73
N LEU A 76 -10.83 5.01 1.82
CA LEU A 76 -11.13 4.01 0.80
C LEU A 76 -10.00 3.82 -0.21
N GLY A 77 -9.23 4.88 -0.51
CA GLY A 77 -8.11 4.83 -1.43
C GLY A 77 -6.96 4.00 -0.87
N VAL A 78 -6.70 4.14 0.43
CA VAL A 78 -5.74 3.28 1.15
C VAL A 78 -6.20 1.83 1.10
N ARG A 79 -7.47 1.52 1.40
CA ARG A 79 -7.99 0.14 1.31
C ARG A 79 -7.89 -0.46 -0.10
N VAL A 80 -8.12 0.33 -1.15
CA VAL A 80 -7.91 -0.13 -2.54
C VAL A 80 -6.44 -0.46 -2.79
N GLU A 81 -5.50 0.34 -2.28
CA GLU A 81 -4.07 0.07 -2.43
C GLU A 81 -3.62 -1.13 -1.59
N THR A 82 -4.21 -1.33 -0.41
CA THR A 82 -4.03 -2.54 0.41
C THR A 82 -4.39 -3.80 -0.38
N VAL A 83 -5.54 -3.79 -1.07
CA VAL A 83 -5.96 -4.92 -1.91
C VAL A 83 -4.94 -5.20 -3.01
N ARG A 84 -4.45 -4.15 -3.70
CA ARG A 84 -3.40 -4.31 -4.73
C ARG A 84 -2.11 -4.90 -4.15
N ALA A 85 -1.72 -4.47 -2.96
CA ALA A 85 -0.55 -4.99 -2.26
C ALA A 85 -0.71 -6.47 -1.90
N LEU A 86 -1.88 -6.86 -1.36
CA LEU A 86 -2.21 -8.26 -1.07
C LEU A 86 -2.22 -9.15 -2.32
N VAL A 87 -2.71 -8.64 -3.46
CA VAL A 87 -2.65 -9.36 -4.74
C VAL A 87 -1.20 -9.63 -5.17
N SER A 88 -0.29 -8.67 -4.97
CA SER A 88 1.12 -8.85 -5.39
C SER A 88 1.89 -9.93 -4.63
N VAL A 89 1.35 -10.39 -3.50
CA VAL A 89 1.92 -11.44 -2.65
C VAL A 89 0.99 -12.66 -2.54
N ASP A 90 0.00 -12.77 -3.44
CA ASP A 90 -0.96 -13.87 -3.50
C ASP A 90 -1.67 -14.19 -2.16
N ALA A 91 -1.99 -13.16 -1.37
CA ALA A 91 -2.59 -13.32 -0.03
C ALA A 91 -4.11 -13.61 -0.07
N VAL A 92 -4.49 -14.76 -0.62
CA VAL A 92 -5.90 -15.16 -0.88
C VAL A 92 -6.78 -15.08 0.38
N GLU A 93 -6.29 -15.51 1.54
CA GLU A 93 -7.06 -15.46 2.79
C GLU A 93 -7.36 -14.02 3.22
N ALA A 94 -6.38 -13.12 3.12
CA ALA A 94 -6.58 -11.71 3.44
C ALA A 94 -7.49 -11.01 2.41
N LEU A 95 -7.36 -11.34 1.12
CA LEU A 95 -8.26 -10.86 0.07
C LEU A 95 -9.70 -11.31 0.30
N SER A 96 -9.91 -12.54 0.76
CA SER A 96 -11.25 -13.06 1.09
C SER A 96 -11.91 -12.26 2.21
N ARG A 97 -11.15 -11.86 3.23
CA ARG A 97 -11.64 -10.97 4.30
C ARG A 97 -12.05 -9.58 3.78
N ALA A 98 -11.37 -9.08 2.74
CA ALA A 98 -11.66 -7.79 2.12
C ALA A 98 -12.89 -7.82 1.19
N ALA A 99 -13.41 -9.01 0.85
CA ALA A 99 -14.54 -9.16 -0.08
C ALA A 99 -15.85 -8.54 0.47
N ASP A 100 -15.96 -8.44 1.80
CA ASP A 100 -17.11 -7.86 2.50
C ASP A 100 -16.96 -6.36 2.79
N ASP A 101 -15.95 -5.68 2.22
CA ASP A 101 -15.75 -4.24 2.42
C ASP A 101 -17.03 -3.44 2.08
N PRO A 102 -17.44 -2.45 2.89
CA PRO A 102 -18.66 -1.68 2.64
C PRO A 102 -18.60 -0.86 1.33
N ALA A 103 -17.41 -0.45 0.90
CA ALA A 103 -17.21 0.32 -0.33
C ALA A 103 -17.19 -0.59 -1.55
N ARG A 104 -17.99 -0.24 -2.56
CA ARG A 104 -18.08 -1.00 -3.82
C ARG A 104 -16.73 -1.07 -4.54
N GLU A 105 -15.98 0.01 -4.50
CA GLU A 105 -14.67 0.18 -5.15
C GLU A 105 -13.67 -0.86 -4.64
N VAL A 106 -13.64 -1.08 -3.32
CA VAL A 106 -12.79 -2.09 -2.68
C VAL A 106 -13.25 -3.49 -3.09
N ARG A 107 -14.55 -3.79 -3.03
CA ARG A 107 -15.08 -5.10 -3.49
C ARG A 107 -14.74 -5.41 -4.94
N VAL A 108 -14.81 -4.41 -5.84
CA VAL A 108 -14.41 -4.55 -7.24
C VAL A 108 -12.91 -4.80 -7.37
N ALA A 109 -12.08 -4.11 -6.59
CA ALA A 109 -10.64 -4.36 -6.56
C ALA A 109 -10.33 -5.80 -6.09
N VAL A 110 -11.02 -6.28 -5.06
CA VAL A 110 -10.88 -7.65 -4.54
C VAL A 110 -11.27 -8.68 -5.59
N ALA A 111 -12.43 -8.53 -6.23
CA ALA A 111 -12.89 -9.45 -7.27
C ALA A 111 -11.91 -9.55 -8.45
N LYS A 112 -11.37 -8.41 -8.89
CA LYS A 112 -10.32 -8.37 -9.92
C LYS A 112 -9.02 -9.01 -9.44
N GLY A 113 -8.65 -8.74 -8.19
CA GLY A 113 -7.46 -9.29 -7.56
C GLY A 113 -7.49 -10.81 -7.44
N LEU A 114 -8.61 -11.36 -6.95
CA LEU A 114 -8.84 -12.80 -6.84
C LEU A 114 -8.83 -13.52 -8.19
N ALA A 115 -9.20 -12.84 -9.28
CA ALA A 115 -9.09 -13.38 -10.63
C ALA A 115 -7.64 -13.35 -11.19
N ALA A 116 -6.77 -12.51 -10.62
CA ALA A 116 -5.39 -12.32 -11.08
C ALA A 116 -4.36 -13.15 -10.29
N VAL A 117 -4.61 -13.37 -8.99
CA VAL A 117 -3.84 -14.34 -8.19
C VAL A 117 -4.06 -15.72 -8.80
N HIS A 118 -2.98 -16.40 -9.15
CA HIS A 118 -3.09 -17.70 -9.81
C HIS A 118 -3.66 -18.72 -8.83
N SER A 119 -4.73 -19.41 -9.26
CA SER A 119 -4.98 -20.78 -8.79
C SER A 119 -3.76 -21.63 -9.20
N PRO A 120 -3.30 -22.53 -8.32
CA PRO A 120 -2.00 -23.22 -8.43
C PRO A 120 -1.76 -23.92 -9.76
#